data_AF-A0A7W8QGB9-F1
#
_entry.id   AF-A0A7W8QGB9-F1
#
_cell.length_a   1.000
_cell.length_b   1.000
_cell.length_c   1.000
_cell.angle_alpha   90.00
_cell.angle_beta   90.00
_cell.angle_gamma   90.00
#
_symmetry.space_group_name_H-M   'P 1'
#
loop_
_entity.id
_entity.type
_entity.pdbx_description
1 polymer ?
#
loop_
_entity_poly.entity_id
_entity_poly.type
_entity_poly.pdbx_seq_one_letter_code
_entity_poly.pdbx_strand_id
1 'polypeptide(L)' 'MYGFREARRTQAFLSCFGPIWQHFALRRHLLRAPLYRKHLAARFVAWREFTNVTQTPSTGF' A
#
# COMPACT_ATOMS: atom_id res chain seq x y z
N MET A 1 -8.47 10.98 -22.31
CA MET A 1 -7.67 11.35 -21.13
C MET A 1 -6.43 12.09 -21.62
N TYR A 2 -6.34 13.42 -21.42
CA TYR A 2 -5.16 14.19 -21.81
C TYR A 2 -4.08 14.10 -20.71
N GLY A 3 -3.05 13.29 -21.00
CA GLY A 3 -1.65 13.37 -20.55
C GLY A 3 -1.33 13.67 -19.09
N PHE A 4 -0.89 12.66 -18.34
CA PHE A 4 -0.04 12.88 -17.17
C PHE A 4 1.27 13.56 -17.62
N ARG A 5 1.43 14.85 -17.34
CA ARG A 5 2.61 15.65 -17.74
C ARG A 5 3.89 15.33 -16.97
N GLU A 6 3.79 14.67 -15.82
CA GLU A 6 4.91 14.45 -14.91
C GLU A 6 5.00 12.98 -14.50
N ALA A 7 6.09 12.30 -14.85
CA ALA A 7 6.30 10.88 -14.62
C ALA A 7 6.15 10.46 -13.14
N ARG A 8 6.61 11.29 -12.19
CA ARG A 8 6.44 11.01 -10.74
C ARG A 8 4.97 11.04 -10.32
N ARG A 9 4.20 11.99 -10.85
CA ARG A 9 2.78 12.13 -10.57
C ARG A 9 1.98 11.01 -11.21
N THR A 10 2.37 10.58 -12.42
CA THR A 10 1.85 9.38 -13.08
C THR A 10 2.16 8.14 -12.25
N GLN A 11 3.39 7.97 -11.78
CA GLN A 11 3.80 6.81 -11.01
C GLN A 11 3.05 6.73 -9.67
N ALA A 12 2.91 7.85 -8.96
CA ALA A 12 2.14 7.92 -7.72
C ALA A 12 0.64 7.69 -7.94
N PHE A 13 0.10 8.17 -9.07
CA PHE A 13 -1.27 7.90 -9.44
C PHE A 13 -1.46 6.41 -9.77
N LEU A 14 -0.65 5.85 -10.65
CA LEU A 14 -0.74 4.44 -11.06
C LEU A 14 -0.44 3.46 -9.92
N SER A 15 0.44 3.82 -8.97
CA SER A 15 0.68 2.99 -7.79
C SER A 15 -0.58 2.86 -6.91
N CYS A 16 -1.43 3.89 -6.88
CA CYS A 16 -2.74 3.86 -6.24
C CYS A 16 -3.80 3.04 -7.00
N PHE A 17 -3.58 2.70 -8.28
CA PHE A 17 -4.50 1.86 -9.07
C PHE A 17 -3.93 0.48 -9.39
N GLY A 18 -2.80 0.12 -8.80
CA GLY A 18 -2.15 -1.17 -9.00
C GLY A 18 -2.65 -2.29 -8.07
N PRO A 19 -2.10 -3.50 -8.22
CA PRO A 19 -2.38 -4.65 -7.35
C PRO A 19 -2.16 -4.36 -5.85
N ILE A 20 -1.29 -3.40 -5.54
CA ILE A 20 -1.02 -2.91 -4.18
C ILE A 20 -2.30 -2.32 -3.57
N TRP A 21 -3.00 -1.44 -4.29
CA TRP A 21 -4.23 -0.84 -3.77
C TRP A 21 -5.35 -1.86 -3.61
N GLN A 22 -5.49 -2.79 -4.56
CA GLN A 22 -6.42 -3.92 -4.44
C GLN A 22 -6.12 -4.78 -3.21
N HIS A 23 -4.84 -5.00 -2.91
CA HIS A 23 -4.41 -5.69 -1.70
C HIS A 23 -4.81 -4.94 -0.43
N PHE A 24 -4.90 -3.61 -0.41
CA PHE A 24 -5.35 -2.84 0.77
C PHE A 24 -6.83 -2.44 0.75
N ALA A 25 -7.54 -2.65 -0.35
CA ALA A 25 -8.96 -2.35 -0.54
C ALA A 25 -9.86 -3.36 0.23
N LEU A 26 -9.72 -3.41 1.55
CA LEU A 26 -10.69 -4.05 2.44
C LEU A 26 -12.03 -3.32 2.34
N ARG A 27 -13.13 -4.08 2.30
CA ARG A 27 -14.49 -3.53 2.36
C ARG A 27 -14.75 -2.95 3.74
N ARG A 28 -14.19 -1.77 4.02
CA ARG A 28 -14.28 -1.04 5.29
C ARG A 28 -15.72 -0.85 5.76
N HIS A 29 -16.65 -0.71 4.82
CA HIS A 29 -18.08 -0.55 5.09
C HIS A 29 -18.75 -1.83 5.60
N LEU A 30 -18.15 -3.01 5.42
CA LEU A 30 -18.69 -4.28 5.93
C LEU A 30 -18.09 -4.68 7.28
N LEU A 31 -17.03 -4.02 7.74
CA LEU A 31 -16.26 -4.45 8.90
C LEU A 31 -16.37 -3.44 10.05
N ARG A 32 -16.58 -3.95 11.26
CA ARG A 32 -16.44 -3.17 12.49
C ARG A 32 -15.00 -2.67 12.63
N ALA A 33 -14.84 -1.44 13.12
CA ALA A 33 -13.54 -0.77 13.24
C ALA A 33 -12.39 -1.63 13.84
N PRO A 34 -12.56 -2.36 14.96
CA PRO A 34 -11.48 -3.17 15.52
C PRO A 34 -11.07 -4.35 14.61
N LEU A 35 -12.06 -4.98 13.95
CA LEU A 35 -11.82 -6.10 13.05
C LEU A 35 -11.16 -5.64 11.75
N TYR A 36 -11.53 -4.47 11.25
CA TYR A 36 -10.85 -3.82 10.12
C TYR A 36 -9.37 -3.56 10.42
N ARG A 37 -9.03 -3.03 11.60
CA ARG A 37 -7.63 -2.75 11.99
C ARG A 37 -6.80 -4.03 12.08
N LYS A 38 -7.37 -5.12 12.61
CA LYS A 38 -6.69 -6.44 12.67
C LYS A 38 -6.35 -6.96 11.27
N HIS A 39 -7.30 -6.91 10.35
CA HIS A 39 -7.06 -7.32 8.97
C HIS A 39 -6.02 -6.43 8.27
N LEU A 40 -6.08 -5.12 8.51
CA LEU A 40 -5.11 -4.20 7.93
C LEU A 40 -3.69 -4.47 8.44
N ALA A 41 -3.52 -4.74 9.74
CA ALA A 41 -2.24 -5.08 10.34
C ALA A 41 -1.65 -6.37 9.73
N ALA A 42 -2.46 -7.42 9.57
CA ALA A 42 -2.02 -8.66 8.94
C ALA A 42 -1.54 -8.44 7.49
N ARG A 43 -2.26 -7.62 6.71
CA ARG A 43 -1.86 -7.27 5.34
C ARG A 43 -0.58 -6.44 5.29
N PHE A 44 -0.34 -5.56 6.26
CA PHE A 44 0.93 -4.84 6.35
C PHE A 44 2.11 -5.77 6.63
N VAL A 45 1.94 -6.79 7.48
CA VAL A 45 2.99 -7.78 7.75
C VAL A 45 3.30 -8.59 6.48
N ALA A 46 2.27 -9.13 5.83
CA ALA A 46 2.42 -9.86 4.57
C ALA A 46 3.06 -9.00 3.46
N TRP A 47 2.69 -7.72 3.37
CA TRP A 47 3.30 -6.78 2.42
C TRP A 47 4.78 -6.52 2.72
N ARG A 48 5.16 -6.42 3.99
CA ARG A 48 6.55 -6.23 4.42
C ARG A 48 7.41 -7.45 4.09
N GLU A 49 6.87 -8.65 4.29
CA GLU A 49 7.52 -9.91 3.89
C GLU A 49 7.68 -9.99 2.37
N PHE A 50 6.63 -9.71 1.61
CA PHE A 50 6.65 -9.75 0.14
C PHE A 50 7.67 -8.78 -0.47
N THR A 51 7.75 -7.57 0.08
CA THR A 51 8.68 -6.55 -0.41
C THR A 51 10.12 -6.79 0.03
N ASN A 52 10.40 -7.82 0.83
CA ASN A 52 11.69 -8.04 1.49
C ASN A 52 12.25 -6.76 2.13
N VAL A 53 11.36 -5.86 2.58
CA VAL A 53 11.72 -4.72 3.42
C VAL A 53 11.89 -5.29 4.84
N THR A 54 12.86 -6.19 4.97
CA THR A 54 13.73 -6.25 6.14
C THR A 54 14.16 -4.81 6.33
N GLN A 55 13.85 -4.21 7.48
CA GLN A 55 14.30 -2.87 7.82
C GLN A 55 15.81 -2.86 7.55
N THR A 56 16.23 -2.31 6.41
CA THR A 56 17.58 -1.80 6.29
C THR A 56 17.58 -0.69 7.34
N PRO A 57 18.31 -0.84 8.47
CA PRO A 57 18.54 0.32 9.30
C PRO A 57 19.07 1.39 8.34
N SER A 58 18.43 2.55 8.34
CA SER A 58 18.88 3.69 7.54
C SER A 58 20.27 4.04 8.07
N THR A 59 21.30 3.40 7.51
CA THR A 59 22.69 3.68 7.82
C THR A 59 23.03 4.97 7.10
N GLY A 60 23.28 6.00 7.90
CA GLY A 60 24.18 7.09 7.55
C GLY A 60 23.50 8.34 7.00
N PHE A 61 23.33 9.32 7.89
CA PHE A 61 24.08 10.57 7.75
C PHE A 61 24.96 10.73 8.98
#